data_AF-A0A811MLL5-F1
#
_entry.id   AF-A0A811MLL5-F1
#
_cell.length_a   1.000
_cell.length_b   1.000
_cell.length_c   1.000
_cell.angle_alpha   90.00
_cell.angle_beta   90.00
_cell.angle_gamma   90.00
#
_symmetry.space_group_name_H-M   'P 1'
#
loop_
_entity.id
_entity.type
_entity.pdbx_description
1 polymer ?
#
loop_
_entity_poly.entity_id
_entity_poly.type
_entity_poly.pdbx_seq_one_letter_code
_entity_poly.pdbx_strand_id
1 'polypeptide(L)' 'MDYIRNISRPVDVPDIGLLCDLLWLDPDKEIDGWGENDRGVSYTFGADIVAEFFINMI' A
#
# COMPACT_ATOMS: atom_id res chain seq x y z
N MET A 1 -9.94 3.19 -7.99
CA MET A 1 -10.09 4.31 -7.02
C MET A 1 -11.34 4.24 -6.14
N ASP A 2 -12.40 3.52 -6.54
CA ASP A 2 -13.67 3.57 -5.79
C ASP A 2 -13.61 2.82 -4.45
N TYR A 3 -12.72 1.84 -4.29
CA TYR A 3 -12.43 1.21 -3.01
C TYR A 3 -12.02 2.22 -1.92
N ILE A 4 -11.19 3.20 -2.26
CA ILE A 4 -10.74 4.25 -1.33
C ILE A 4 -11.89 5.21 -1.02
N ARG A 5 -12.65 5.61 -2.05
CA ARG A 5 -13.78 6.53 -1.90
C ARG A 5 -14.93 5.95 -1.06
N ASN A 6 -15.07 4.63 -1.06
CA ASN A 6 -16.13 3.91 -0.34
C ASN A 6 -15.73 3.50 1.08
N ILE A 7 -14.56 3.91 1.59
CA ILE A 7 -14.21 3.71 3.00
C ILE A 7 -15.18 4.53 3.86
N SER A 8 -15.99 3.83 4.67
CA SER A 8 -16.93 4.46 5.60
C SER A 8 -16.19 5.30 6.65
N ARG A 9 -16.77 6.44 7.04
CA ARG A 9 -16.19 7.38 8.02
C ARG A 9 -17.23 7.79 9.07
N PRO A 10 -16.84 8.00 10.34
CA PRO A 10 -15.48 7.88 10.88
C PRO A 10 -15.06 6.42 11.02
N VAL A 11 -13.76 6.16 10.97
CA VAL A 11 -13.17 4.83 11.10
C VAL A 11 -11.81 4.96 11.77
N ASP A 12 -11.51 4.04 12.68
CA ASP A 12 -10.15 3.87 13.21
C ASP A 12 -9.30 3.12 12.19
N VAL A 13 -7.99 3.37 12.19
CA VAL A 13 -7.08 2.68 11.27
C VAL A 13 -6.93 1.22 11.74
N PRO A 14 -7.26 0.21 10.92
CA PRO A 14 -7.08 -1.20 11.29
C PRO A 14 -5.60 -1.57 11.28
N ASP A 15 -5.23 -2.65 11.97
CA ASP A 15 -3.84 -3.15 12.00
C ASP A 15 -3.38 -3.75 10.66
N ILE A 16 -4.32 -4.16 9.80
CA ILE A 16 -4.05 -4.79 8.50
C ILE A 16 -5.02 -4.31 7.42
N GLY A 17 -4.63 -4.50 6.15
CA GLY A 17 -5.48 -4.30 4.97
C GLY A 17 -5.43 -2.88 4.41
N LEU A 18 -6.28 -2.62 3.41
CA LEU A 18 -6.18 -1.45 2.53
C LEU A 18 -5.94 -0.12 3.23
N LEU A 19 -6.69 0.21 4.29
CA LEU A 19 -6.52 1.50 4.98
C LEU A 19 -5.20 1.56 5.76
N CYS A 20 -4.75 0.44 6.35
CA CYS A 20 -3.43 0.34 6.97
C CYS A 20 -2.34 0.54 5.91
N ASP A 21 -2.43 -0.20 4.81
CA ASP A 21 -1.42 -0.18 3.75
C ASP A 21 -1.34 1.20 3.08
N LEU A 22 -2.47 1.85 2.79
CA LEU A 22 -2.49 3.21 2.25
C LEU A 22 -1.78 4.24 3.13
N LEU A 23 -1.68 3.99 4.44
CA LEU A 23 -1.08 4.91 5.40
C LEU A 23 0.36 4.53 5.77
N TRP A 24 0.75 3.27 5.63
CA TRP A 24 1.99 2.73 6.20
C TRP A 24 2.90 1.99 5.19
N LEU A 25 2.55 1.91 3.90
CA LEU A 25 3.47 1.41 2.88
C LEU A 25 4.66 2.36 2.66
N ASP A 26 5.86 1.82 2.51
CA ASP A 26 7.07 2.58 2.13
C ASP A 26 7.66 2.05 0.80
N PRO A 27 8.26 2.92 -0.04
CA PRO A 27 9.03 2.46 -1.19
C PRO A 27 10.37 1.88 -0.75
N ASP A 28 10.82 0.81 -1.40
CA ASP A 28 12.17 0.26 -1.24
C ASP A 28 12.82 0.06 -2.61
N LYS A 29 13.96 0.74 -2.83
CA LYS A 29 14.69 0.74 -4.10
C LYS A 29 15.61 -0.47 -4.28
N GLU A 30 15.82 -1.25 -3.23
CA GLU A 30 16.70 -2.41 -3.24
C GLU A 30 15.95 -3.73 -3.51
N ILE A 31 14.62 -3.67 -3.66
CA ILE A 31 13.77 -4.85 -3.90
C ILE A 31 12.96 -4.72 -5.20
N ASP A 32 12.63 -5.87 -5.77
CA ASP A 32 11.56 -6.04 -6.74
C ASP A 32 10.35 -6.68 -6.03
N GLY A 33 9.14 -6.19 -6.29
CA GLY A 33 7.92 -6.71 -5.70
C GLY A 33 7.60 -6.14 -4.32
N TRP A 34 7.10 -7.00 -3.42
CA TRP A 34 6.71 -6.64 -2.06
C TRP A 34 7.71 -7.17 -1.03
N GLY A 35 8.00 -6.36 0.00
CA GLY A 35 8.91 -6.72 1.10
C GLY A 35 8.29 -6.49 2.47
N GLU A 36 8.94 -7.01 3.51
CA GLU A 36 8.59 -6.70 4.90
C GLU A 36 8.97 -5.25 5.22
N ASN A 37 8.13 -4.57 6.00
CA ASN A 37 8.42 -3.21 6.44
C ASN A 37 9.10 -3.23 7.82
N ASP A 38 10.29 -2.62 7.92
CA ASP A 38 11.04 -2.45 9.16
C ASP A 38 10.29 -1.62 10.23
N ARG A 39 9.21 -0.92 9.86
CA ARG A 39 8.28 -0.30 10.81
C ARG A 39 7.47 -1.32 11.62
N GLY A 40 7.47 -2.59 11.23
CA GLY A 40 6.69 -3.66 11.86
C GLY A 40 5.20 -3.62 11.54
N VAL A 41 4.80 -2.85 10.52
CA VAL A 41 3.41 -2.73 10.05
C VAL A 41 3.39 -2.54 8.53
N SER A 42 2.44 -3.17 7.85
CA SER A 42 2.33 -3.17 6.38
C SER A 42 3.60 -3.69 5.68
N TYR A 43 3.87 -3.22 4.45
CA TYR A 43 4.88 -3.74 3.53
C TYR A 43 5.75 -2.63 2.94
N THR A 44 6.87 -3.02 2.34
CA THR A 44 7.61 -2.18 1.39
C THR A 44 7.28 -2.60 -0.04
N PHE A 45 7.49 -1.70 -1.01
CA PHE A 45 7.25 -1.99 -2.42
C PHE A 45 8.35 -1.47 -3.35
N GLY A 46 8.69 -2.28 -4.35
CA GLY A 46 9.64 -1.96 -5.41
C GLY A 46 9.09 -1.03 -6.48
N ALA A 47 9.97 -0.56 -7.36
CA ALA A 47 9.60 0.31 -8.49
C ALA A 47 8.70 -0.39 -9.52
N ASP A 48 8.80 -1.71 -9.63
CA ASP A 48 7.97 -2.56 -10.48
C ASP A 48 6.50 -2.54 -10.04
N ILE A 49 6.22 -2.54 -8.73
CA ILE A 49 4.86 -2.41 -8.19
C ILE A 49 4.24 -1.07 -8.56
N VAL A 50 5.04 0.01 -8.55
CA VAL A 50 4.59 1.33 -8.99
C VAL A 50 4.26 1.33 -10.48
N ALA A 51 5.10 0.71 -11.30
CA ALA A 51 4.87 0.59 -12.74
C ALA A 51 3.61 -0.24 -13.04
N GLU A 52 3.42 -1.36 -12.35
CA GLU A 52 2.20 -2.19 -12.44
C GLU A 52 0.95 -1.39 -12.07
N PHE A 53 1.00 -0.62 -10.97
CA PHE A 53 -0.11 0.25 -10.57
C PHE A 53 -0.50 1.23 -11.67
N PHE A 54 0.46 1.89 -12.32
CA PHE A 54 0.16 2.81 -13.42
C PHE A 54 -0.39 2.12 -14.67
N ILE A 55 0.11 0.92 -15.01
CA ILE A 55 -0.38 0.15 -16.16
C ILE A 55 -1.83 -0.28 -15.93
N ASN A 56 -2.14 -0.78 -14.73
CA ASN A 56 -3.47 -1.29 -14.37
C ASN A 56 -4.49 -0.18 -14.05
N MET A 57 -4.08 1.08 -14.00
CA MET A 57 -4.97 2.23 -13.76
C MET A 57 -5.53 2.84 -15.06
N ILE A 58 -5.19 2.29 -16.23
CA ILE A 58 -5.79 2.59 -17.55
C ILE A 58 -6.93 1.60 -17.81
#